data_AF-A0A524F6K6-F1
#
_entry.id   AF-A0A524F6K6-F1
#
_cell.length_a   1.000
_cell.length_b   1.000
_cell.length_c   1.000
_cell.angle_alpha   90.00
_cell.angle_beta   90.00
_cell.angle_gamma   90.00
#
_symmetry.space_group_name_H-M   'P 1'
#
loop_
_entity.id
_entity.type
_entity.pdbx_description
1 polymer ?
#
loop_
_entity_poly.entity_id
_entity_poly.type
_entity_poly.pdbx_seq_one_letter_code
_entity_poly.pdbx_strand_id
1 'polypeptide(L)'
;MKITPNYIGNNLDKLGIKEACSLLKELITSSNDLNLRLEALEFFGTIEDGKHFKFFEQLFLSDENIDIRIRCGNILKDKYLKDKRIIPLLEFTLFNVNNFEQKFLAVEILNIINTTKTRKIIKNFIKTYIKIKLRDKKEEFPKEIFIHDYDIPISHTILEICFNLILYEYYINEFGYNVTLRNGLIILLNCEGSNLKSIKNIDAINKLTHLKHLYVQRNNIIKIEGLESLQNLKTLDLSKNNIKKIENLQELNNLEELDLSYNLIKNMANLDSLVNLSKLNLEFNSITAISGLRNLHNLEELNLGHNRISEIKNLEFLGKLKKLNLSYNQIETIKGLEKLEIIKWLYLNYNKISRIEGLGALNIIKGLYLSNNIITRIENLDNLINLTQLVLSYNKIQKIEGLGNLLKLNTLYLDNNSIKKLEGINNLKNLNQLYLVNNQISVYNNRSIEKLEKLYYLFLNGNPLTPESWISYKKKMTKYP
;
A
#
# COMPACT_ATOMS: atom_id res chain seq x y z
N MET A 1 23.66 34.26 30.97
CA MET A 1 22.90 33.68 29.83
C MET A 1 23.13 32.17 29.79
N LYS A 2 22.25 31.37 29.18
CA LYS A 2 22.66 30.05 28.66
C LYS A 2 23.51 30.29 27.41
N ILE A 3 24.62 29.57 27.26
CA ILE A 3 25.47 29.62 26.04
C ILE A 3 24.84 28.72 24.98
N THR A 4 24.81 29.17 23.71
CA THR A 4 24.15 28.47 22.59
C THR A 4 24.94 28.64 21.27
N PRO A 5 24.79 27.75 20.27
CA PRO A 5 25.57 27.78 19.03
C PRO A 5 25.37 29.07 18.23
N ASN A 6 24.12 29.51 18.10
CA ASN A 6 23.76 30.71 17.34
C ASN A 6 24.30 32.00 18.02
N TYR A 7 24.47 32.00 19.35
CA TYR A 7 25.14 33.08 20.07
C TYR A 7 26.67 33.08 19.83
N ILE A 8 27.30 31.90 19.73
CA ILE A 8 28.73 31.77 19.40
C ILE A 8 28.99 32.26 17.96
N GLY A 9 28.15 31.86 17.00
CA GLY A 9 28.33 32.21 15.59
C GLY A 9 28.29 33.72 15.31
N ASN A 10 27.32 34.44 15.88
CA ASN A 10 27.15 35.88 15.64
C ASN A 10 28.20 36.78 16.36
N ASN A 11 29.18 36.21 17.07
CA ASN A 11 30.21 36.96 17.81
C ASN A 11 31.66 36.54 17.45
N LEU A 12 31.85 35.85 16.32
CA LEU A 12 33.11 35.20 15.94
C LEU A 12 34.32 36.15 15.91
N ASP A 13 34.17 37.33 15.30
CA ASP A 13 35.24 38.34 15.12
C ASP A 13 35.78 38.92 16.44
N LYS A 14 35.04 38.76 17.54
CA LYS A 14 35.42 39.24 18.89
C LYS A 14 35.88 38.13 19.83
N LEU A 15 35.56 36.87 19.53
CA LEU A 15 36.00 35.69 20.29
C LEU A 15 37.29 35.07 19.72
N GLY A 16 37.45 35.10 18.39
CA GLY A 16 38.48 34.33 17.71
C GLY A 16 38.18 32.83 17.64
N ILE A 17 38.71 32.18 16.61
CA ILE A 17 38.35 30.79 16.24
C ILE A 17 38.65 29.78 17.35
N LYS A 18 39.74 29.98 18.11
CA LYS A 18 40.27 29.01 19.07
C LYS A 18 39.38 28.85 20.31
N GLU A 19 38.86 29.96 20.84
CA GLU A 19 37.96 30.01 22.00
C GLU A 19 36.59 29.40 21.65
N ALA A 20 36.03 29.83 20.51
CA ALA A 20 34.76 29.32 19.99
C ALA A 20 34.77 27.81 19.77
N CYS A 21 35.88 27.25 19.27
CA CYS A 21 36.06 25.80 19.12
C CYS A 21 36.18 25.04 20.45
N SER A 22 36.49 25.71 21.57
CA SER A 22 36.48 25.10 22.91
C SER A 22 35.07 25.09 23.49
N LEU A 23 34.35 26.22 23.40
CA LEU A 23 32.95 26.34 23.84
C LEU A 23 32.00 25.48 23.01
N LEU A 24 32.21 25.34 21.70
CA LEU A 24 31.45 24.40 20.87
C LEU A 24 31.70 22.95 21.27
N LYS A 25 32.94 22.58 21.64
CA LYS A 25 33.21 21.25 22.21
C LYS A 25 32.48 21.08 23.54
N GLU A 26 32.57 22.04 24.44
CA GLU A 26 31.85 22.02 25.73
C GLU A 26 30.33 21.97 25.54
N LEU A 27 29.75 22.54 24.47
CA LEU A 27 28.35 22.31 24.13
C LEU A 27 28.11 20.89 23.57
N ILE A 28 28.93 20.42 22.64
CA ILE A 28 28.82 19.09 22.00
C ILE A 28 29.01 17.95 23.02
N THR A 29 29.81 18.14 24.07
CA THR A 29 30.13 17.14 25.11
C THR A 29 29.39 17.35 26.43
N SER A 30 29.11 18.59 26.82
CA SER A 30 28.69 18.95 28.19
C SER A 30 27.35 19.70 28.25
N SER A 31 26.71 20.00 27.11
CA SER A 31 25.31 20.48 27.09
C SER A 31 24.33 19.32 27.20
N ASN A 32 23.32 19.48 28.06
CA ASN A 32 22.26 18.49 28.28
C ASN A 32 21.12 18.58 27.24
N ASP A 33 21.36 19.06 26.02
CA ASP A 33 20.34 19.35 25.00
C ASP A 33 20.76 18.82 23.62
N LEU A 34 19.94 17.96 23.00
CA LEU A 34 20.29 17.30 21.74
C LEU A 34 20.15 18.20 20.50
N ASN A 35 19.14 19.06 20.40
CA ASN A 35 19.06 19.97 19.25
C ASN A 35 20.18 21.00 19.34
N LEU A 36 20.49 21.47 20.55
CA LEU A 36 21.64 22.32 20.79
C LEU A 36 22.98 21.63 20.46
N ARG A 37 23.10 20.31 20.72
CA ARG A 37 24.28 19.51 20.31
C ARG A 37 24.33 19.26 18.80
N LEU A 38 23.19 19.03 18.14
CA LEU A 38 23.09 18.89 16.68
C LEU A 38 23.47 20.19 15.97
N GLU A 39 22.90 21.33 16.39
CA GLU A 39 23.27 22.66 15.91
C GLU A 39 24.72 23.00 16.23
N ALA A 40 25.21 22.70 17.45
CA ALA A 40 26.61 22.92 17.82
C ALA A 40 27.55 22.09 16.93
N LEU A 41 27.19 20.85 16.62
CA LEU A 41 28.00 19.94 15.83
C LEU A 41 27.95 20.23 14.33
N GLU A 42 26.79 20.60 13.78
CA GLU A 42 26.70 21.11 12.41
C GLU A 42 27.51 22.41 12.27
N PHE A 43 27.37 23.34 13.21
CA PHE A 43 28.12 24.59 13.19
C PHE A 43 29.62 24.39 13.41
N PHE A 44 30.05 23.53 14.35
CA PHE A 44 31.44 23.11 14.51
C PHE A 44 31.95 22.33 13.28
N GLY A 45 31.03 21.65 12.58
CA GLY A 45 31.23 21.05 11.26
C GLY A 45 31.59 22.07 10.18
N THR A 46 31.25 23.36 10.31
CA THR A 46 31.60 24.41 9.32
C THR A 46 33.02 24.94 9.41
N ILE A 47 33.64 24.99 10.59
CA ILE A 47 34.87 25.79 10.82
C ILE A 47 36.10 25.19 10.10
N GLU A 48 36.86 26.02 9.37
CA GLU A 48 38.04 25.61 8.59
C GLU A 48 39.38 25.88 9.31
N ASP A 49 39.93 24.84 9.96
CA ASP A 49 41.31 24.89 10.51
C ASP A 49 42.18 23.65 10.18
N GLY A 50 41.54 22.55 9.73
CA GLY A 50 42.16 21.30 9.29
C GLY A 50 42.60 20.32 10.40
N LYS A 51 42.46 20.63 11.69
CA LYS A 51 43.22 19.95 12.77
C LYS A 51 42.42 19.00 13.65
N HIS A 52 41.20 18.61 13.27
CA HIS A 52 40.28 17.88 14.16
C HIS A 52 39.91 16.46 13.71
N PHE A 53 40.66 15.85 12.77
CA PHE A 53 40.44 14.46 12.31
C PHE A 53 40.20 13.50 13.47
N LYS A 54 41.08 13.52 14.49
CA LYS A 54 41.06 12.54 15.59
C LYS A 54 39.79 12.65 16.45
N PHE A 55 39.16 13.83 16.50
CA PHE A 55 37.89 14.05 17.18
C PHE A 55 36.72 13.50 16.35
N PHE A 56 36.67 13.79 15.05
CA PHE A 56 35.62 13.23 14.20
C PHE A 56 35.82 11.72 13.91
N GLU A 57 37.04 11.22 14.00
CA GLU A 57 37.42 9.80 14.06
C GLU A 57 36.80 9.11 15.27
N GLN A 58 36.78 9.79 16.43
CA GLN A 58 35.98 9.38 17.58
C GLN A 58 34.46 9.50 17.35
N LEU A 59 33.96 10.02 16.22
CA LEU A 59 32.53 10.28 15.99
C LEU A 59 31.88 9.50 14.81
N PHE A 60 32.55 9.28 13.67
CA PHE A 60 32.00 8.47 12.54
C PHE A 60 31.73 7.02 12.96
N LEU A 61 32.71 6.44 13.66
CA LEU A 61 32.67 5.08 14.17
C LEU A 61 31.83 5.00 15.45
N SER A 62 31.91 6.07 16.24
CA SER A 62 31.93 5.96 17.70
C SER A 62 31.44 7.20 18.45
N ASP A 63 30.75 8.15 17.79
CA ASP A 63 29.72 8.90 18.52
C ASP A 63 28.66 7.87 18.97
N GLU A 64 27.73 8.24 19.83
CA GLU A 64 26.68 7.34 20.27
C GLU A 64 25.51 7.26 19.29
N ASN A 65 24.98 8.41 18.87
CA ASN A 65 23.67 8.61 18.22
C ASN A 65 23.73 8.26 16.71
N ILE A 66 22.70 7.66 16.10
CA ILE A 66 22.75 7.34 14.65
C ILE A 66 22.79 8.60 13.77
N ASP A 67 21.92 9.57 13.98
CA ASP A 67 21.94 10.88 13.31
C ASP A 67 23.19 11.72 13.63
N ILE A 68 24.07 11.27 14.55
CA ILE A 68 25.40 11.86 14.82
C ILE A 68 26.57 10.98 14.36
N ARG A 69 26.44 9.65 14.32
CA ARG A 69 27.21 8.76 13.45
C ARG A 69 26.75 8.89 11.99
N ILE A 70 25.86 9.86 11.70
CA ILE A 70 25.45 10.40 10.41
C ILE A 70 25.73 11.92 10.34
N ARG A 71 25.63 12.75 11.40
CA ARG A 71 26.23 14.10 11.32
C ARG A 71 27.74 14.02 11.20
N CYS A 72 28.40 13.07 11.86
CA CYS A 72 29.82 12.73 11.73
C CYS A 72 30.10 11.52 10.85
N GLY A 73 29.09 10.70 10.55
CA GLY A 73 29.14 9.87 9.34
C GLY A 73 28.83 10.57 8.04
N ASN A 74 28.52 11.86 8.16
CA ASN A 74 28.79 12.89 7.19
C ASN A 74 30.15 13.52 7.58
N ILE A 75 30.35 14.27 8.67
CA ILE A 75 31.60 15.06 8.89
C ILE A 75 32.97 14.32 8.70
N LEU A 76 33.18 13.04 9.03
CA LEU A 76 34.41 12.33 8.56
C LEU A 76 34.37 12.00 7.06
N LYS A 77 33.23 11.53 6.56
CA LYS A 77 32.91 11.34 5.14
C LYS A 77 33.02 12.65 4.35
N ASP A 78 32.88 13.81 5.00
CA ASP A 78 32.85 15.14 4.37
C ASP A 78 34.23 15.83 4.44
N LYS A 79 34.84 15.92 5.63
CA LYS A 79 36.07 16.72 5.86
C LYS A 79 37.38 15.94 5.75
N TYR A 80 37.36 14.62 5.92
CA TYR A 80 38.55 13.91 6.39
C TYR A 80 39.05 12.79 5.48
N LEU A 81 38.42 12.63 4.31
CA LEU A 81 38.75 11.71 3.20
C LEU A 81 40.18 11.74 2.65
N LYS A 82 41.04 12.66 3.08
CA LYS A 82 42.45 12.78 2.63
C LYS A 82 43.47 12.33 3.68
N ASP A 83 43.06 11.95 4.89
CA ASP A 83 44.01 11.46 5.90
C ASP A 83 44.44 10.02 5.61
N LYS A 84 45.71 9.71 5.77
CA LYS A 84 46.23 8.34 5.59
C LYS A 84 45.78 7.33 6.67
N ARG A 85 45.02 7.75 7.68
CA ARG A 85 44.18 6.89 8.55
C ARG A 85 42.81 6.57 7.95
N ILE A 86 42.28 7.43 7.08
CA ILE A 86 41.00 7.26 6.38
C ILE A 86 41.07 6.13 5.32
N ILE A 87 42.14 5.31 5.28
CA ILE A 87 42.32 4.16 4.36
C ILE A 87 42.95 2.92 5.10
N PRO A 88 43.32 3.00 6.39
CA PRO A 88 43.30 1.82 7.28
C PRO A 88 42.11 1.75 8.23
N LEU A 89 41.76 2.86 8.89
CA LEU A 89 40.53 2.96 9.67
C LEU A 89 39.39 2.95 8.71
N LEU A 90 39.28 3.90 7.77
CA LEU A 90 38.37 3.70 6.64
C LEU A 90 39.00 2.76 5.60
N GLU A 91 39.55 1.67 6.13
CA GLU A 91 39.45 0.36 5.50
C GLU A 91 38.47 -0.60 6.23
N PHE A 92 37.89 -0.34 7.40
CA PHE A 92 37.23 -1.35 8.28
C PHE A 92 35.62 -1.40 8.44
N THR A 93 34.80 -0.62 7.68
CA THR A 93 33.42 -0.65 6.95
C THR A 93 33.03 0.23 5.50
N LEU A 94 33.59 0.57 4.17
CA LEU A 94 34.31 -0.02 2.77
C LEU A 94 33.93 -1.30 1.90
N PHE A 95 32.78 -1.31 1.22
CA PHE A 95 32.00 -2.31 0.49
C PHE A 95 32.40 -3.75 0.76
N ASN A 96 32.03 -4.19 1.97
CA ASN A 96 32.26 -5.50 2.56
C ASN A 96 31.30 -5.77 3.78
N VAL A 97 30.16 -5.05 3.92
CA VAL A 97 29.07 -5.16 4.96
C VAL A 97 27.73 -4.44 4.47
N ASN A 98 26.61 -3.94 5.09
CA ASN A 98 25.96 -3.73 6.43
C ASN A 98 24.70 -2.71 6.43
N ASN A 99 24.37 -1.51 7.03
CA ASN A 99 24.78 -0.14 7.78
C ASN A 99 26.08 1.45 7.17
N PHE A 100 26.15 2.36 5.91
CA PHE A 100 25.10 3.19 4.78
C PHE A 100 23.27 3.20 4.50
N GLU A 101 22.02 2.79 5.26
CA GLU A 101 21.34 2.58 6.83
C GLU A 101 21.95 2.47 8.46
N GLN A 102 22.78 1.49 9.07
CA GLN A 102 24.04 1.49 10.12
C GLN A 102 25.74 0.95 10.09
N LYS A 103 26.74 0.14 9.37
CA LYS A 103 27.22 -0.68 7.97
C LYS A 103 26.71 -0.68 6.19
N PHE A 104 25.57 -0.08 5.36
CA PHE A 104 24.13 0.94 5.64
C PHE A 104 23.96 2.55 6.93
N LEU A 105 24.59 3.21 8.03
CA LEU A 105 25.63 4.38 8.05
C LEU A 105 26.67 4.43 9.16
N ALA A 106 26.28 4.09 10.39
CA ALA A 106 27.02 4.35 11.63
C ALA A 106 28.41 3.66 11.81
N VAL A 107 28.95 3.03 10.77
CA VAL A 107 30.35 2.61 10.64
C VAL A 107 30.57 2.32 9.14
N GLU A 108 31.48 3.05 8.50
CA GLU A 108 31.47 3.35 7.04
C GLU A 108 32.88 3.31 6.35
N ILE A 109 33.67 2.34 6.78
CA ILE A 109 35.09 2.00 6.71
C ILE A 109 35.80 0.85 5.68
N LEU A 110 35.66 -0.51 5.21
CA LEU A 110 34.77 -1.84 4.92
C LEU A 110 33.15 -2.16 4.40
N ASN A 111 31.98 -1.53 3.86
CA ASN A 111 31.15 -0.25 3.31
C ASN A 111 31.50 1.18 2.55
N ILE A 112 31.89 2.43 3.01
CA ILE A 112 32.31 3.64 2.10
C ILE A 112 33.77 4.16 1.59
N ILE A 113 35.06 3.82 1.99
CA ILE A 113 36.31 3.94 1.08
C ILE A 113 37.29 2.72 0.72
N ASN A 114 37.95 1.97 1.63
CA ASN A 114 38.71 0.67 1.45
C ASN A 114 40.00 0.47 0.57
N THR A 115 40.73 -0.65 0.76
CA THR A 115 41.72 -1.27 -0.17
C THR A 115 41.77 -2.83 -0.18
N THR A 116 42.79 -3.39 -0.85
CA THR A 116 43.30 -4.77 -0.86
C THR A 116 43.45 -5.45 0.53
N LYS A 117 43.32 -4.73 1.64
CA LYS A 117 43.39 -5.27 3.01
C LYS A 117 41.99 -5.58 3.58
N THR A 118 40.88 -4.97 3.13
CA THR A 118 39.61 -5.02 3.93
C THR A 118 38.23 -5.10 3.27
N ARG A 119 38.08 -4.80 1.97
CA ARG A 119 37.32 -5.75 1.14
C ARG A 119 38.04 -7.12 1.11
N LYS A 120 39.02 -7.35 1.99
CA LYS A 120 39.57 -8.62 2.48
C LYS A 120 39.64 -8.78 4.03
N ILE A 121 38.81 -8.18 4.92
CA ILE A 121 38.92 -8.41 6.41
C ILE A 121 37.78 -9.17 7.09
N ILE A 122 36.50 -8.78 7.02
CA ILE A 122 35.41 -9.77 7.25
C ILE A 122 35.26 -10.53 5.92
N LYS A 123 36.27 -11.38 5.72
CA LYS A 123 36.88 -11.64 4.43
C LYS A 123 36.08 -12.72 3.69
N ASN A 124 35.94 -12.65 2.38
CA ASN A 124 36.49 -11.64 1.48
C ASN A 124 35.40 -10.54 1.19
N PHE A 125 34.22 -10.71 1.82
CA PHE A 125 32.92 -10.00 1.99
C PHE A 125 31.99 -11.17 2.43
N ILE A 126 30.79 -11.33 1.86
CA ILE A 126 30.24 -12.68 1.57
C ILE A 126 31.01 -13.27 0.35
N LYS A 127 32.29 -12.92 0.14
CA LYS A 127 32.87 -12.90 -1.21
C LYS A 127 33.02 -14.30 -1.82
N THR A 128 32.87 -14.44 -3.14
CA THR A 128 32.83 -13.33 -4.12
C THR A 128 31.46 -12.63 -4.25
N TYR A 129 30.58 -12.88 -3.27
CA TYR A 129 29.25 -12.36 -2.89
C TYR A 129 28.24 -13.49 -3.12
N ILE A 130 28.55 -14.62 -2.46
CA ILE A 130 28.46 -16.00 -2.92
C ILE A 130 29.03 -16.16 -4.34
N LYS A 131 30.37 -16.30 -4.36
CA LYS A 131 31.28 -16.37 -5.53
C LYS A 131 30.90 -15.55 -6.78
N ILE A 132 30.35 -14.35 -6.54
CA ILE A 132 29.73 -13.36 -7.45
C ILE A 132 28.28 -13.73 -7.78
N LYS A 133 27.41 -13.51 -6.79
CA LYS A 133 25.96 -13.38 -6.92
C LYS A 133 25.29 -14.52 -7.72
N LEU A 134 25.78 -15.75 -7.51
CA LEU A 134 25.20 -17.04 -7.95
C LEU A 134 25.27 -17.27 -9.48
N ARG A 135 26.02 -18.29 -9.89
CA ARG A 135 26.74 -18.22 -11.18
C ARG A 135 26.27 -19.13 -12.32
N ASP A 136 25.67 -20.29 -12.02
CA ASP A 136 25.24 -21.27 -13.06
C ASP A 136 23.75 -21.63 -13.03
N LYS A 137 22.95 -20.95 -12.21
CA LYS A 137 21.48 -20.82 -12.35
C LYS A 137 21.02 -19.57 -11.59
N LYS A 138 20.50 -18.57 -12.31
CA LYS A 138 19.84 -17.41 -11.70
C LYS A 138 18.39 -17.78 -11.34
N GLU A 139 18.22 -18.38 -10.16
CA GLU A 139 16.92 -18.54 -9.49
C GLU A 139 16.52 -17.22 -8.82
N GLU A 140 15.23 -16.84 -8.88
CA GLU A 140 14.80 -15.58 -8.25
C GLU A 140 15.02 -15.57 -6.73
N PHE A 141 14.95 -16.73 -6.06
CA PHE A 141 15.10 -16.88 -4.61
C PHE A 141 16.21 -17.88 -4.25
N PRO A 142 17.49 -17.45 -4.28
CA PRO A 142 18.64 -18.33 -4.21
C PRO A 142 18.82 -18.98 -2.82
N LYS A 143 18.35 -20.22 -2.68
CA LYS A 143 18.45 -21.03 -1.45
C LYS A 143 19.90 -21.18 -0.95
N GLU A 144 20.85 -21.23 -1.88
CA GLU A 144 22.30 -21.26 -1.66
C GLU A 144 22.80 -20.22 -0.63
N ILE A 145 22.14 -19.05 -0.55
CA ILE A 145 22.49 -17.99 0.40
C ILE A 145 22.46 -18.46 1.85
N PHE A 146 21.56 -19.38 2.16
CA PHE A 146 21.24 -19.81 3.52
C PHE A 146 21.79 -21.21 3.84
N ILE A 147 22.55 -21.82 2.91
CA ILE A 147 23.07 -23.20 3.03
C ILE A 147 24.52 -23.22 3.53
N HIS A 148 25.29 -22.14 3.32
CA HIS A 148 26.68 -22.11 3.76
C HIS A 148 26.82 -22.01 5.28
N ASP A 149 27.34 -23.08 5.87
CA ASP A 149 28.13 -22.97 7.10
C ASP A 149 29.43 -22.23 6.73
N TYR A 150 29.60 -21.02 7.24
CA TYR A 150 30.76 -20.18 6.91
C TYR A 150 31.87 -20.45 7.93
N ASP A 151 32.87 -21.25 7.54
CA ASP A 151 34.16 -21.42 8.27
C ASP A 151 34.86 -20.07 8.60
N ILE A 152 34.41 -18.98 7.99
CA ILE A 152 34.75 -17.60 8.36
C ILE A 152 33.55 -17.02 9.14
N PRO A 153 33.64 -16.87 10.48
CA PRO A 153 32.48 -16.61 11.34
C PRO A 153 31.92 -15.19 11.20
N ILE A 154 30.91 -15.06 10.34
CA ILE A 154 29.99 -13.91 10.28
C ILE A 154 28.71 -14.36 11.00
N SER A 155 28.14 -13.56 11.92
CA SER A 155 27.08 -14.01 12.86
C SER A 155 25.69 -14.08 12.21
N HIS A 156 24.72 -14.89 12.65
CA HIS A 156 23.45 -15.02 11.90
C HIS A 156 22.70 -13.69 11.63
N THR A 157 22.80 -12.65 12.48
CA THR A 157 22.19 -11.33 12.17
C THR A 157 23.10 -10.41 11.36
N ILE A 158 24.43 -10.44 11.50
CA ILE A 158 25.30 -9.71 10.54
C ILE A 158 25.39 -10.48 9.21
N LEU A 159 25.15 -11.79 9.19
CA LEU A 159 24.84 -12.62 8.04
C LEU A 159 23.45 -12.30 7.51
N GLU A 160 22.42 -12.16 8.34
CA GLU A 160 21.07 -11.83 7.85
C GLU A 160 21.11 -10.44 7.21
N ILE A 161 21.71 -9.45 7.86
CA ILE A 161 21.90 -8.12 7.28
C ILE A 161 22.88 -8.21 6.08
N CYS A 162 23.93 -9.06 6.11
CA CYS A 162 24.74 -9.36 4.93
C CYS A 162 23.92 -9.98 3.80
N PHE A 163 22.96 -10.86 4.10
CA PHE A 163 22.13 -11.65 3.18
C PHE A 163 21.06 -10.77 2.60
N ASN A 164 20.44 -9.95 3.43
CA ASN A 164 19.54 -8.87 3.05
C ASN A 164 20.30 -7.83 2.21
N LEU A 165 21.62 -7.68 2.34
CA LEU A 165 22.45 -6.92 1.37
C LEU A 165 23.05 -7.76 0.22
N ILE A 166 23.17 -9.10 0.32
CA ILE A 166 23.36 -9.96 -0.86
C ILE A 166 22.16 -9.71 -1.75
N LEU A 167 20.98 -9.85 -1.17
CA LEU A 167 19.65 -9.91 -1.76
C LEU A 167 19.12 -8.56 -2.16
N TYR A 168 19.32 -7.48 -1.39
CA TYR A 168 19.06 -6.11 -1.86
C TYR A 168 19.84 -5.83 -3.14
N GLU A 169 21.16 -6.04 -3.12
CA GLU A 169 21.98 -5.86 -4.32
C GLU A 169 21.62 -6.88 -5.42
N TYR A 170 21.26 -8.13 -5.09
CA TYR A 170 20.95 -9.18 -6.07
C TYR A 170 19.59 -8.95 -6.75
N TYR A 171 18.52 -8.78 -5.98
CA TYR A 171 17.17 -8.48 -6.46
C TYR A 171 17.12 -7.20 -7.30
N ILE A 172 17.80 -6.14 -6.85
CA ILE A 172 17.91 -4.88 -7.62
C ILE A 172 18.69 -5.11 -8.92
N ASN A 173 19.88 -5.71 -8.87
CA ASN A 173 20.78 -5.77 -10.03
C ASN A 173 20.41 -6.87 -11.05
N GLU A 174 19.83 -7.99 -10.61
CA GLU A 174 19.57 -9.16 -11.47
C GLU A 174 18.15 -9.19 -12.05
N PHE A 175 17.18 -8.60 -11.33
CA PHE A 175 15.76 -8.66 -11.71
C PHE A 175 15.07 -7.29 -11.77
N GLY A 176 15.73 -6.22 -11.32
CA GLY A 176 15.16 -4.87 -11.32
C GLY A 176 14.09 -4.65 -10.24
N TYR A 177 14.15 -5.40 -9.14
CA TYR A 177 13.17 -5.36 -8.07
C TYR A 177 13.33 -4.12 -7.18
N ASN A 178 12.22 -3.56 -6.70
CA ASN A 178 12.24 -2.50 -5.71
C ASN A 178 12.36 -3.13 -4.31
N VAL A 179 13.40 -2.73 -3.57
CA VAL A 179 13.72 -3.29 -2.26
C VAL A 179 13.96 -2.15 -1.27
N THR A 180 13.23 -2.15 -0.15
CA THR A 180 13.49 -1.23 0.98
C THR A 180 13.96 -2.05 2.17
N LEU A 181 15.08 -1.65 2.78
CA LEU A 181 15.46 -2.14 4.10
C LEU A 181 15.07 -1.14 5.18
N ARG A 182 14.98 -1.64 6.41
CA ARG A 182 15.03 -0.83 7.62
C ARG A 182 16.04 -1.41 8.58
N ASN A 183 16.97 -0.60 9.06
CA ASN A 183 18.16 -1.01 9.82
C ASN A 183 19.01 -2.10 9.11
N GLY A 184 18.95 -2.17 7.77
CA GLY A 184 19.63 -3.18 6.96
C GLY A 184 18.93 -4.55 6.86
N LEU A 185 17.65 -4.64 7.26
CA LEU A 185 16.79 -5.82 7.06
C LEU A 185 15.70 -5.49 6.04
N ILE A 186 15.50 -6.32 5.01
CA ILE A 186 14.51 -6.07 3.95
C ILE A 186 13.12 -6.06 4.57
N ILE A 187 12.51 -4.88 4.62
CA ILE A 187 11.11 -4.70 5.03
C ILE A 187 10.17 -4.63 3.83
N LEU A 188 10.66 -4.33 2.63
CA LEU A 188 9.88 -4.34 1.39
C LEU A 188 10.66 -5.05 0.29
N LEU A 189 10.01 -5.98 -0.40
CA LEU A 189 10.49 -6.61 -1.62
C LEU A 189 9.36 -6.63 -2.64
N ASN A 190 9.53 -5.91 -3.75
CA ASN A 190 8.59 -5.85 -4.86
C ASN A 190 9.27 -6.34 -6.15
N CYS A 191 8.76 -7.47 -6.66
CA CYS A 191 9.30 -8.24 -7.77
C CYS A 191 8.71 -7.85 -9.15
N GLU A 192 8.02 -6.71 -9.27
CA GLU A 192 7.61 -6.15 -10.56
C GLU A 192 8.80 -5.46 -11.25
N GLY A 193 9.55 -6.22 -12.05
CA GLY A 193 10.74 -5.77 -12.78
C GLY A 193 10.66 -6.00 -14.30
N SER A 194 11.53 -5.32 -15.06
CA SER A 194 11.45 -5.27 -16.55
C SER A 194 12.04 -6.48 -17.29
N ASN A 195 12.76 -7.38 -16.60
CA ASN A 195 13.30 -8.62 -17.16
C ASN A 195 12.48 -9.83 -16.66
N LEU A 196 11.22 -9.93 -17.10
CA LEU A 196 10.25 -10.93 -16.66
C LEU A 196 10.59 -12.38 -17.03
N LYS A 197 11.57 -12.96 -16.31
CA LYS A 197 11.44 -14.35 -15.89
C LYS A 197 10.29 -14.42 -14.89
N SER A 198 9.41 -15.40 -15.06
CA SER A 198 8.27 -15.57 -14.17
C SER A 198 8.66 -16.45 -12.99
N ILE A 199 8.65 -15.89 -11.77
CA ILE A 199 8.75 -16.64 -10.52
C ILE A 199 7.70 -17.77 -10.53
N LYS A 200 8.10 -18.99 -10.16
CA LYS A 200 7.17 -20.15 -10.03
C LYS A 200 7.04 -20.67 -8.60
N ASN A 201 8.03 -20.40 -7.77
CA ASN A 201 8.19 -20.85 -6.38
C ASN A 201 8.94 -19.75 -5.63
N ILE A 202 8.62 -19.55 -4.34
CA ILE A 202 9.23 -18.50 -3.51
C ILE A 202 9.90 -19.06 -2.24
N ASP A 203 10.10 -20.38 -2.11
CA ASP A 203 10.49 -21.06 -0.86
C ASP A 203 11.57 -20.34 -0.02
N ALA A 204 12.64 -19.84 -0.65
CA ALA A 204 13.77 -19.22 0.06
C ALA A 204 13.42 -17.86 0.67
N ILE A 205 12.30 -17.25 0.26
CA ILE A 205 11.78 -16.02 0.86
C ILE A 205 11.42 -16.22 2.34
N ASN A 206 11.22 -17.47 2.78
CA ASN A 206 11.00 -17.85 4.19
C ASN A 206 12.17 -17.47 5.13
N LYS A 207 13.30 -17.03 4.57
CA LYS A 207 14.45 -16.51 5.32
C LYS A 207 14.46 -14.98 5.45
N LEU A 208 13.56 -14.27 4.78
CA LEU A 208 13.35 -12.82 4.97
C LEU A 208 12.31 -12.56 6.07
N THR A 209 12.49 -13.13 7.25
CA THR A 209 11.47 -13.13 8.34
C THR A 209 11.08 -11.74 8.85
N HIS A 210 11.89 -10.71 8.55
CA HIS A 210 11.63 -9.31 8.85
C HIS A 210 10.81 -8.56 7.78
N LEU A 211 10.47 -9.22 6.67
CA LEU A 211 9.72 -8.65 5.55
C LEU A 211 8.32 -8.19 6.01
N LYS A 212 7.99 -6.94 5.71
CA LYS A 212 6.71 -6.30 6.05
C LYS A 212 5.82 -6.11 4.83
N HIS A 213 6.41 -5.97 3.64
CA HIS A 213 5.67 -5.77 2.40
C HIS A 213 6.29 -6.63 1.30
N LEU A 214 5.56 -7.64 0.85
CA LEU A 214 5.96 -8.54 -0.23
C LEU A 214 5.04 -8.31 -1.42
N TYR A 215 5.61 -8.01 -2.58
CA TYR A 215 4.88 -7.93 -3.84
C TYR A 215 5.58 -8.85 -4.85
N VAL A 216 4.89 -9.90 -5.30
CA VAL A 216 5.34 -10.91 -6.27
C VAL A 216 4.30 -11.08 -7.40
N GLN A 217 3.62 -9.99 -7.69
CA GLN A 217 2.58 -9.87 -8.70
C GLN A 217 3.09 -10.10 -10.12
N ARG A 218 2.20 -10.55 -11.03
CA ARG A 218 2.47 -10.79 -12.47
C ARG A 218 3.53 -11.86 -12.75
N ASN A 219 3.54 -12.90 -11.91
CA ASN A 219 4.45 -14.04 -12.02
C ASN A 219 3.68 -15.32 -12.37
N ASN A 220 4.33 -16.49 -12.29
CA ASN A 220 3.73 -17.79 -12.58
C ASN A 220 3.67 -18.70 -11.33
N ILE A 221 3.55 -18.13 -10.13
CA ILE A 221 3.44 -18.88 -8.87
C ILE A 221 2.16 -19.73 -8.89
N ILE A 222 2.27 -21.04 -8.60
CA ILE A 222 1.14 -21.99 -8.64
C ILE A 222 0.63 -22.36 -7.24
N LYS A 223 1.50 -22.25 -6.24
CA LYS A 223 1.26 -22.64 -4.84
C LYS A 223 1.83 -21.57 -3.91
N ILE A 224 1.15 -21.36 -2.78
CA ILE A 224 1.67 -20.56 -1.68
C ILE A 224 2.53 -21.48 -0.81
N GLU A 225 3.80 -21.11 -0.61
CA GLU A 225 4.81 -21.89 0.11
C GLU A 225 6.00 -20.99 0.42
N GLY A 226 6.70 -21.23 1.53
CA GLY A 226 7.80 -20.36 1.97
C GLY A 226 7.34 -19.05 2.62
N LEU A 227 6.09 -18.99 3.09
CA LEU A 227 5.57 -17.83 3.84
C LEU A 227 5.34 -18.16 5.33
N GLU A 228 5.47 -19.42 5.74
CA GLU A 228 5.10 -19.94 7.06
C GLU A 228 5.90 -19.28 8.21
N SER A 229 7.08 -18.71 7.92
CA SER A 229 7.94 -17.98 8.86
C SER A 229 7.85 -16.45 8.75
N LEU A 230 7.08 -15.90 7.80
CA LEU A 230 7.01 -14.45 7.55
C LEU A 230 6.01 -13.73 8.46
N GLN A 231 6.02 -14.07 9.74
CA GLN A 231 5.03 -13.60 10.72
C GLN A 231 4.99 -12.07 10.92
N ASN A 232 6.00 -11.32 10.45
CA ASN A 232 6.05 -9.85 10.46
C ASN A 232 5.38 -9.18 9.24
N LEU A 233 4.93 -9.96 8.26
CA LEU A 233 4.38 -9.47 7.00
C LEU A 233 3.06 -8.74 7.23
N LYS A 234 2.98 -7.50 6.73
CA LYS A 234 1.81 -6.60 6.77
C LYS A 234 1.11 -6.51 5.43
N THR A 235 1.85 -6.42 4.33
CA THR A 235 1.31 -6.41 2.96
C THR A 235 1.84 -7.61 2.18
N LEU A 236 0.95 -8.34 1.50
CA LEU A 236 1.29 -9.45 0.61
C LEU A 236 0.49 -9.33 -0.70
N ASP A 237 1.15 -8.99 -1.79
CA ASP A 237 0.59 -9.00 -3.15
C ASP A 237 1.13 -10.19 -3.94
N LEU A 238 0.25 -11.17 -4.15
CA LEU A 238 0.42 -12.36 -4.99
C LEU A 238 -0.44 -12.27 -6.27
N SER A 239 -0.91 -11.07 -6.64
CA SER A 239 -1.87 -10.90 -7.73
C SER A 239 -1.30 -11.28 -9.11
N LYS A 240 -2.16 -11.64 -10.06
CA LYS A 240 -1.75 -11.97 -11.45
C LYS A 240 -0.74 -13.13 -11.47
N ASN A 241 -1.08 -14.22 -10.77
CA ASN A 241 -0.32 -15.48 -10.69
C ASN A 241 -1.25 -16.67 -11.07
N ASN A 242 -0.78 -17.91 -10.87
CA ASN A 242 -1.52 -19.14 -11.19
C ASN A 242 -2.00 -19.91 -9.95
N ILE A 243 -2.13 -19.24 -8.79
CA ILE A 243 -2.40 -19.87 -7.50
C ILE A 243 -3.80 -20.49 -7.48
N LYS A 244 -3.90 -21.77 -7.10
CA LYS A 244 -5.17 -22.53 -7.12
C LYS A 244 -5.82 -22.72 -5.75
N LYS A 245 -5.08 -22.47 -4.67
CA LYS A 245 -5.50 -22.65 -3.28
C LYS A 245 -4.92 -21.54 -2.40
N ILE A 246 -5.65 -21.18 -1.37
CA ILE A 246 -5.11 -20.46 -0.22
C ILE A 246 -4.63 -21.53 0.77
N GLU A 247 -3.34 -21.54 1.06
CA GLU A 247 -2.66 -22.48 1.97
C GLU A 247 -1.37 -21.79 2.47
N ASN A 248 -0.78 -22.25 3.58
CA ASN A 248 0.48 -21.73 4.12
C ASN A 248 0.49 -20.23 4.52
N LEU A 249 -0.69 -19.64 4.72
CA LEU A 249 -0.86 -18.31 5.31
C LEU A 249 -1.13 -18.37 6.83
N GLN A 250 -1.32 -19.56 7.42
CA GLN A 250 -1.87 -19.70 8.77
C GLN A 250 -1.06 -19.01 9.88
N GLU A 251 0.25 -18.79 9.66
CA GLU A 251 1.15 -18.12 10.61
C GLU A 251 1.22 -16.59 10.43
N LEU A 252 0.65 -16.04 9.36
CA LEU A 252 0.76 -14.61 8.99
C LEU A 252 -0.21 -13.71 9.79
N ASN A 253 -0.28 -13.91 11.10
CA ASN A 253 -1.30 -13.32 11.97
C ASN A 253 -1.24 -11.78 12.03
N ASN A 254 -0.13 -11.15 11.63
CA ASN A 254 0.05 -9.70 11.56
C ASN A 254 -0.24 -9.09 10.17
N LEU A 255 -0.72 -9.89 9.21
CA LEU A 255 -1.03 -9.41 7.86
C LEU A 255 -2.19 -8.43 7.89
N GLU A 256 -1.98 -7.24 7.35
CA GLU A 256 -2.91 -6.11 7.31
C GLU A 256 -3.54 -5.93 5.92
N GLU A 257 -2.85 -6.36 4.86
CA GLU A 257 -3.26 -6.26 3.46
C GLU A 257 -2.84 -7.53 2.69
N LEU A 258 -3.79 -8.17 2.00
CA LEU A 258 -3.55 -9.35 1.17
C LEU A 258 -4.21 -9.18 -0.20
N ASP A 259 -3.43 -9.22 -1.27
CA ASP A 259 -3.89 -9.28 -2.65
C ASP A 259 -3.55 -10.64 -3.28
N LEU A 260 -4.60 -11.36 -3.67
CA LEU A 260 -4.57 -12.64 -4.37
C LEU A 260 -5.39 -12.55 -5.67
N SER A 261 -5.63 -11.33 -6.18
CA SER A 261 -6.46 -11.13 -7.36
C SER A 261 -5.82 -11.67 -8.65
N TYR A 262 -6.60 -11.90 -9.70
CA TYR A 262 -6.13 -12.48 -10.97
C TYR A 262 -5.36 -13.79 -10.76
N ASN A 263 -5.99 -14.75 -10.09
CA ASN A 263 -5.45 -16.08 -9.80
C ASN A 263 -6.49 -17.17 -10.17
N LEU A 264 -6.25 -18.42 -9.77
CA LEU A 264 -7.07 -19.59 -10.11
C LEU A 264 -7.77 -20.20 -8.87
N ILE A 265 -7.92 -19.41 -7.79
CA ILE A 265 -8.45 -19.85 -6.49
C ILE A 265 -9.94 -20.19 -6.61
N LYS A 266 -10.37 -21.29 -5.99
CA LYS A 266 -11.77 -21.74 -5.96
C LYS A 266 -12.46 -21.68 -4.60
N ASN A 267 -11.69 -21.67 -3.51
CA ASN A 267 -12.19 -21.73 -2.14
C ASN A 267 -11.42 -20.73 -1.26
N MET A 268 -12.12 -20.02 -0.37
CA MET A 268 -11.54 -19.06 0.57
C MET A 268 -11.18 -19.73 1.92
N ALA A 269 -10.60 -20.92 1.89
CA ALA A 269 -10.15 -21.60 3.10
C ALA A 269 -8.86 -20.98 3.66
N ASN A 270 -8.49 -21.32 4.89
CA ASN A 270 -7.18 -21.00 5.49
C ASN A 270 -6.87 -19.49 5.64
N LEU A 271 -7.91 -18.65 5.72
CA LEU A 271 -7.81 -17.22 6.03
C LEU A 271 -8.12 -16.90 7.51
N ASP A 272 -8.76 -17.80 8.26
CA ASP A 272 -9.32 -17.53 9.60
C ASP A 272 -8.29 -17.16 10.69
N SER A 273 -6.98 -17.30 10.46
CA SER A 273 -5.95 -16.87 11.42
C SER A 273 -5.45 -15.44 11.20
N LEU A 274 -5.74 -14.82 10.05
CA LEU A 274 -5.24 -13.49 9.65
C LEU A 274 -5.95 -12.35 10.40
N VAL A 275 -6.12 -12.44 11.72
CA VAL A 275 -7.02 -11.62 12.54
C VAL A 275 -6.80 -10.11 12.45
N ASN A 276 -5.61 -9.65 12.02
CA ASN A 276 -5.29 -8.24 11.82
C ASN A 276 -5.60 -7.72 10.39
N LEU A 277 -6.09 -8.57 9.49
CA LEU A 277 -6.30 -8.22 8.08
C LEU A 277 -7.34 -7.10 7.93
N SER A 278 -6.90 -5.98 7.36
CA SER A 278 -7.70 -4.78 7.10
C SER A 278 -8.16 -4.67 5.64
N LYS A 279 -7.40 -5.25 4.70
CA LYS A 279 -7.75 -5.32 3.27
C LYS A 279 -7.52 -6.72 2.70
N LEU A 280 -8.52 -7.26 2.01
CA LEU A 280 -8.43 -8.53 1.29
C LEU A 280 -8.93 -8.35 -0.14
N ASN A 281 -8.07 -8.61 -1.11
CA ASN A 281 -8.42 -8.66 -2.53
C ASN A 281 -8.25 -10.07 -3.08
N LEU A 282 -9.32 -10.59 -3.68
CA LEU A 282 -9.47 -11.90 -4.29
C LEU A 282 -10.16 -11.78 -5.66
N GLU A 283 -10.15 -10.59 -6.26
CA GLU A 283 -10.80 -10.30 -7.55
C GLU A 283 -10.26 -11.19 -8.68
N PHE A 284 -11.02 -11.44 -9.76
CA PHE A 284 -10.56 -12.26 -10.91
C PHE A 284 -10.02 -13.64 -10.47
N ASN A 285 -10.86 -14.41 -9.79
CA ASN A 285 -10.58 -15.79 -9.39
C ASN A 285 -11.71 -16.71 -9.89
N SER A 286 -11.95 -17.85 -9.22
CA SER A 286 -13.09 -18.74 -9.52
C SER A 286 -13.75 -19.25 -8.25
N ILE A 287 -13.80 -18.40 -7.22
CA ILE A 287 -14.43 -18.65 -5.91
C ILE A 287 -15.94 -18.79 -6.10
N THR A 288 -16.52 -19.86 -5.56
CA THR A 288 -17.97 -20.14 -5.63
C THR A 288 -18.73 -19.83 -4.34
N ALA A 289 -18.04 -19.70 -3.21
CA ALA A 289 -18.64 -19.40 -1.91
C ALA A 289 -17.69 -18.58 -1.03
N ILE A 290 -18.27 -17.67 -0.26
CA ILE A 290 -17.56 -16.91 0.78
C ILE A 290 -17.31 -17.83 1.99
N SER A 291 -16.07 -17.95 2.45
CA SER A 291 -15.68 -18.71 3.64
C SER A 291 -14.38 -18.15 4.23
N GLY A 292 -13.95 -18.66 5.38
CA GLY A 292 -12.64 -18.35 5.96
C GLY A 292 -12.49 -16.96 6.59
N LEU A 293 -13.59 -16.22 6.77
CA LEU A 293 -13.59 -14.85 7.25
C LEU A 293 -13.95 -14.73 8.75
N ARG A 294 -14.03 -15.85 9.49
CA ARG A 294 -14.74 -15.91 10.79
C ARG A 294 -14.12 -15.00 11.84
N ASN A 295 -12.79 -14.90 11.87
CA ASN A 295 -12.06 -14.13 12.88
C ASN A 295 -11.51 -12.80 12.33
N LEU A 296 -11.86 -12.42 11.09
CA LEU A 296 -11.33 -11.22 10.40
C LEU A 296 -12.05 -9.93 10.83
N HIS A 297 -12.22 -9.76 12.14
CA HIS A 297 -12.97 -8.65 12.75
C HIS A 297 -12.36 -7.26 12.49
N ASN A 298 -11.14 -7.20 11.94
CA ASN A 298 -10.45 -5.98 11.55
C ASN A 298 -10.63 -5.59 10.08
N LEU A 299 -11.30 -6.41 9.27
CA LEU A 299 -11.41 -6.19 7.83
C LEU A 299 -12.23 -4.95 7.49
N GLU A 300 -11.63 -4.01 6.75
CA GLU A 300 -12.22 -2.74 6.32
C GLU A 300 -12.56 -2.73 4.82
N GLU A 301 -11.75 -3.41 4.00
CA GLU A 301 -11.99 -3.56 2.55
C GLU A 301 -11.95 -5.03 2.13
N LEU A 302 -13.00 -5.50 1.44
CA LEU A 302 -13.08 -6.84 0.86
C LEU A 302 -13.45 -6.73 -0.63
N ASN A 303 -12.57 -7.23 -1.49
CA ASN A 303 -12.79 -7.31 -2.93
C ASN A 303 -12.84 -8.77 -3.38
N LEU A 304 -14.02 -9.19 -3.83
CA LEU A 304 -14.35 -10.52 -4.34
C LEU A 304 -14.93 -10.42 -5.77
N GLY A 305 -14.63 -9.34 -6.49
CA GLY A 305 -15.17 -9.14 -7.84
C GLY A 305 -14.67 -10.20 -8.85
N HIS A 306 -15.32 -10.34 -10.01
CA HIS A 306 -14.92 -11.27 -11.07
C HIS A 306 -14.68 -12.70 -10.54
N ASN A 307 -15.70 -13.27 -9.89
CA ASN A 307 -15.70 -14.61 -9.30
C ASN A 307 -16.98 -15.37 -9.70
N ARG A 308 -17.35 -16.42 -8.96
CA ARG A 308 -18.50 -17.30 -9.25
C ARG A 308 -19.44 -17.44 -8.05
N ILE A 309 -19.41 -16.50 -7.12
CA ILE A 309 -20.20 -16.52 -5.88
C ILE A 309 -21.69 -16.35 -6.23
N SER A 310 -22.54 -17.26 -5.76
CA SER A 310 -24.00 -17.17 -5.93
C SER A 310 -24.75 -16.69 -4.68
N GLU A 311 -24.09 -16.71 -3.51
CA GLU A 311 -24.71 -16.40 -2.23
C GLU A 311 -23.79 -15.56 -1.33
N ILE A 312 -24.35 -14.48 -0.79
CA ILE A 312 -23.73 -13.66 0.25
C ILE A 312 -24.01 -14.30 1.62
N LYS A 313 -22.96 -14.65 2.35
CA LYS A 313 -22.97 -15.24 3.70
C LYS A 313 -21.57 -15.21 4.32
N ASN A 314 -21.43 -15.58 5.59
CA ASN A 314 -20.15 -15.61 6.32
C ASN A 314 -19.47 -14.22 6.39
N LEU A 315 -20.27 -13.16 6.44
CA LEU A 315 -19.84 -11.75 6.59
C LEU A 315 -20.25 -11.16 7.94
N GLU A 316 -21.06 -11.88 8.72
CA GLU A 316 -21.63 -11.46 10.01
C GLU A 316 -20.58 -11.11 11.09
N PHE A 317 -19.34 -11.56 10.89
CA PHE A 317 -18.18 -11.30 11.75
C PHE A 317 -17.42 -10.00 11.42
N LEU A 318 -17.74 -9.35 10.28
CA LEU A 318 -16.95 -8.27 9.68
C LEU A 318 -17.51 -6.88 10.04
N GLY A 319 -17.80 -6.65 11.32
CA GLY A 319 -18.43 -5.41 11.81
C GLY A 319 -17.64 -4.11 11.56
N LYS A 320 -16.40 -4.19 11.06
CA LYS A 320 -15.59 -3.03 10.63
C LYS A 320 -15.59 -2.76 9.12
N LEU A 321 -16.28 -3.57 8.31
CA LEU A 321 -16.18 -3.50 6.85
C LEU A 321 -16.77 -2.20 6.29
N LYS A 322 -15.91 -1.37 5.68
CA LYS A 322 -16.26 -0.07 5.08
C LYS A 322 -16.53 -0.19 3.58
N LYS A 323 -15.96 -1.19 2.90
CA LYS A 323 -16.06 -1.38 1.44
C LYS A 323 -16.14 -2.87 1.08
N LEU A 324 -17.15 -3.25 0.30
CA LEU A 324 -17.36 -4.60 -0.21
C LEU A 324 -17.57 -4.55 -1.73
N ASN A 325 -16.71 -5.21 -2.50
CA ASN A 325 -16.93 -5.46 -3.93
C ASN A 325 -17.23 -6.94 -4.17
N LEU A 326 -18.40 -7.19 -4.75
CA LEU A 326 -18.92 -8.49 -5.19
C LEU A 326 -19.35 -8.42 -6.67
N SER A 327 -18.87 -7.43 -7.43
CA SER A 327 -19.25 -7.25 -8.83
C SER A 327 -18.77 -8.41 -9.72
N TYR A 328 -19.42 -8.68 -10.85
CA TYR A 328 -19.08 -9.81 -11.75
C TYR A 328 -19.06 -11.15 -11.00
N ASN A 329 -20.21 -11.50 -10.43
CA ASN A 329 -20.47 -12.77 -9.74
C ASN A 329 -21.83 -13.33 -10.22
N GLN A 330 -22.43 -14.26 -9.48
CA GLN A 330 -23.68 -14.92 -9.83
C GLN A 330 -24.77 -14.75 -8.76
N ILE A 331 -24.71 -13.68 -7.96
CA ILE A 331 -25.60 -13.43 -6.83
C ILE A 331 -27.00 -13.10 -7.36
N GLU A 332 -28.02 -13.80 -6.82
CA GLU A 332 -29.43 -13.65 -7.23
C GLU A 332 -30.29 -12.91 -6.19
N THR A 333 -29.89 -12.94 -4.91
CA THR A 333 -30.57 -12.31 -3.76
C THR A 333 -29.59 -11.55 -2.88
N ILE A 334 -30.02 -10.45 -2.28
CA ILE A 334 -29.19 -9.64 -1.36
C ILE A 334 -29.61 -9.97 0.08
N LYS A 335 -28.70 -10.58 0.84
CA LYS A 335 -28.88 -11.04 2.24
C LYS A 335 -27.52 -11.22 2.90
N GLY A 336 -27.45 -11.48 4.20
CA GLY A 336 -26.17 -11.72 4.89
C GLY A 336 -25.31 -10.47 5.06
N LEU A 337 -25.92 -9.28 4.97
CA LEU A 337 -25.28 -7.97 5.13
C LEU A 337 -25.69 -7.29 6.45
N GLU A 338 -26.53 -7.93 7.27
CA GLU A 338 -27.27 -7.33 8.38
C GLU A 338 -26.38 -6.87 9.55
N LYS A 339 -25.10 -7.26 9.55
CA LYS A 339 -24.06 -6.85 10.53
C LYS A 339 -23.03 -5.86 9.97
N LEU A 340 -23.12 -5.49 8.69
CA LEU A 340 -22.19 -4.56 8.05
C LEU A 340 -22.63 -3.10 8.24
N GLU A 341 -23.06 -2.77 9.46
CA GLU A 341 -23.73 -1.51 9.82
C GLU A 341 -22.92 -0.26 9.45
N ILE A 342 -21.57 -0.36 9.41
CA ILE A 342 -20.67 0.74 9.05
C ILE A 342 -20.20 0.78 7.59
N ILE A 343 -20.77 -0.04 6.71
CA ILE A 343 -20.38 -0.08 5.29
C ILE A 343 -20.70 1.25 4.60
N LYS A 344 -19.75 1.72 3.78
CA LYS A 344 -19.82 2.99 3.04
C LYS A 344 -19.96 2.77 1.54
N TRP A 345 -19.40 1.68 1.02
CA TRP A 345 -19.37 1.37 -0.41
C TRP A 345 -19.70 -0.10 -0.66
N LEU A 346 -20.79 -0.36 -1.39
CA LEU A 346 -21.23 -1.71 -1.77
C LEU A 346 -21.34 -1.82 -3.30
N TYR A 347 -20.51 -2.67 -3.90
CA TYR A 347 -20.50 -2.92 -5.34
C TYR A 347 -21.00 -4.34 -5.63
N LEU A 348 -22.10 -4.43 -6.37
CA LEU A 348 -22.82 -5.66 -6.73
C LEU A 348 -23.14 -5.69 -8.24
N ASN A 349 -22.36 -4.96 -9.05
CA ASN A 349 -22.58 -4.86 -10.50
C ASN A 349 -22.39 -6.21 -11.20
N TYR A 350 -22.93 -6.44 -12.39
CA TYR A 350 -22.72 -7.68 -13.16
C TYR A 350 -23.02 -8.94 -12.33
N ASN A 351 -24.23 -9.01 -11.81
CA ASN A 351 -24.76 -10.15 -11.06
C ASN A 351 -26.14 -10.52 -11.65
N LYS A 352 -26.89 -11.38 -10.97
CA LYS A 352 -28.23 -11.83 -11.39
C LYS A 352 -29.32 -11.32 -10.45
N ILE A 353 -29.07 -10.22 -9.74
CA ILE A 353 -29.97 -9.70 -8.71
C ILE A 353 -31.27 -9.24 -9.37
N SER A 354 -32.41 -9.72 -8.87
CA SER A 354 -33.74 -9.42 -9.41
C SER A 354 -34.53 -8.40 -8.57
N ARG A 355 -34.15 -8.23 -7.30
CA ARG A 355 -34.79 -7.35 -6.32
C ARG A 355 -33.75 -6.68 -5.44
N ILE A 356 -34.09 -5.49 -4.94
CA ILE A 356 -33.31 -4.81 -3.91
C ILE A 356 -33.92 -5.21 -2.56
N GLU A 357 -33.14 -5.85 -1.70
CA GLU A 357 -33.55 -6.42 -0.41
C GLU A 357 -32.32 -6.55 0.51
N GLY A 358 -32.47 -6.94 1.78
CA GLY A 358 -31.35 -7.16 2.71
C GLY A 358 -30.53 -5.92 3.14
N LEU A 359 -30.72 -4.75 2.52
CA LEU A 359 -29.95 -3.53 2.80
C LEU A 359 -30.39 -2.76 4.06
N GLY A 360 -31.45 -3.18 4.76
CA GLY A 360 -32.15 -2.38 5.78
C GLY A 360 -31.30 -1.90 6.97
N ALA A 361 -30.18 -2.56 7.27
CA ALA A 361 -29.26 -2.19 8.35
C ALA A 361 -28.18 -1.16 7.92
N LEU A 362 -27.96 -0.94 6.62
CA LEU A 362 -26.78 -0.26 6.08
C LEU A 362 -26.90 1.28 6.10
N ASN A 363 -27.40 1.85 7.19
CA ASN A 363 -27.91 3.21 7.24
C ASN A 363 -26.85 4.32 6.99
N ILE A 364 -25.54 4.04 7.12
CA ILE A 364 -24.46 4.99 6.80
C ILE A 364 -23.87 4.87 5.38
N ILE A 365 -24.40 3.96 4.55
CA ILE A 365 -23.90 3.72 3.19
C ILE A 365 -23.89 5.00 2.34
N LYS A 366 -22.82 5.20 1.56
CA LYS A 366 -22.60 6.38 0.71
C LYS A 366 -22.72 6.07 -0.78
N GLY A 367 -22.29 4.89 -1.23
CA GLY A 367 -22.43 4.46 -2.61
C GLY A 367 -22.90 3.01 -2.73
N LEU A 368 -23.92 2.81 -3.56
CA LEU A 368 -24.52 1.51 -3.88
C LEU A 368 -24.51 1.33 -5.40
N TYR A 369 -23.82 0.30 -5.87
CA TYR A 369 -23.63 0.02 -7.29
C TYR A 369 -24.21 -1.35 -7.64
N LEU A 370 -25.24 -1.36 -8.48
CA LEU A 370 -26.08 -2.51 -8.83
C LEU A 370 -26.27 -2.62 -10.37
N SER A 371 -25.40 -2.00 -11.16
CA SER A 371 -25.50 -1.99 -12.62
C SER A 371 -25.28 -3.37 -13.25
N ASN A 372 -25.86 -3.63 -14.41
CA ASN A 372 -25.82 -4.94 -15.07
C ASN A 372 -26.36 -6.05 -14.15
N ASN A 373 -27.62 -5.90 -13.77
CA ASN A 373 -28.39 -6.92 -13.05
C ASN A 373 -29.75 -7.11 -13.76
N ILE A 374 -30.70 -7.81 -13.15
CA ILE A 374 -32.05 -8.03 -13.69
C ILE A 374 -33.13 -7.37 -12.82
N ILE A 375 -32.77 -6.32 -12.08
CA ILE A 375 -33.65 -5.59 -11.16
C ILE A 375 -34.79 -4.94 -11.94
N THR A 376 -36.04 -5.18 -11.53
CA THR A 376 -37.24 -4.65 -12.20
C THR A 376 -37.86 -3.43 -11.52
N ARG A 377 -37.53 -3.19 -10.25
CA ARG A 377 -38.10 -2.14 -9.39
C ARG A 377 -37.06 -1.55 -8.46
N ILE A 378 -37.28 -0.31 -8.05
CA ILE A 378 -36.51 0.36 -6.99
C ILE A 378 -37.35 0.27 -5.72
N GLU A 379 -36.92 -0.57 -4.78
CA GLU A 379 -37.63 -0.86 -3.52
C GLU A 379 -36.65 -1.07 -2.37
N ASN A 380 -37.13 -1.00 -1.11
CA ASN A 380 -36.36 -1.28 0.11
C ASN A 380 -35.09 -0.42 0.33
N LEU A 381 -35.09 0.84 -0.14
CA LEU A 381 -34.00 1.80 0.05
C LEU A 381 -34.26 2.81 1.19
N ASP A 382 -35.44 2.80 1.81
CA ASP A 382 -35.95 3.86 2.68
C ASP A 382 -35.09 4.20 3.91
N ASN A 383 -34.29 3.23 4.38
CA ASN A 383 -33.35 3.40 5.50
C ASN A 383 -31.98 3.99 5.09
N LEU A 384 -31.66 4.04 3.79
CA LEU A 384 -30.33 4.41 3.28
C LEU A 384 -30.16 5.94 3.20
N ILE A 385 -30.59 6.67 4.22
CA ILE A 385 -30.68 8.14 4.27
C ILE A 385 -29.33 8.88 4.12
N ASN A 386 -28.21 8.15 4.17
CA ASN A 386 -26.87 8.68 3.92
C ASN A 386 -26.35 8.46 2.50
N LEU A 387 -27.11 7.77 1.64
CA LEU A 387 -26.69 7.42 0.28
C LEU A 387 -26.49 8.68 -0.57
N THR A 388 -25.28 8.81 -1.13
CA THR A 388 -24.85 9.92 -1.99
C THR A 388 -24.76 9.53 -3.47
N GLN A 389 -24.53 8.25 -3.76
CA GLN A 389 -24.42 7.71 -5.12
C GLN A 389 -25.22 6.41 -5.25
N LEU A 390 -26.09 6.34 -6.26
CA LEU A 390 -26.85 5.13 -6.60
C LEU A 390 -26.66 4.82 -8.08
N VAL A 391 -26.18 3.61 -8.40
CA VAL A 391 -25.85 3.20 -9.77
C VAL A 391 -26.65 1.96 -10.13
N LEU A 392 -27.61 2.10 -11.03
CA LEU A 392 -28.60 1.09 -11.41
C LEU A 392 -28.70 0.90 -12.94
N SER A 393 -27.77 1.47 -13.72
CA SER A 393 -27.76 1.34 -15.18
C SER A 393 -27.63 -0.11 -15.66
N TYR A 394 -28.17 -0.44 -16.84
CA TYR A 394 -28.25 -1.82 -17.37
C TYR A 394 -29.05 -2.74 -16.42
N ASN A 395 -30.33 -2.44 -16.26
CA ASN A 395 -31.30 -3.23 -15.48
C ASN A 395 -32.65 -3.26 -16.23
N LYS A 396 -33.70 -3.78 -15.58
CA LYS A 396 -35.05 -3.93 -16.15
C LYS A 396 -36.07 -2.98 -15.49
N ILE A 397 -35.60 -1.88 -14.90
CA ILE A 397 -36.42 -0.94 -14.12
C ILE A 397 -37.37 -0.19 -15.06
N GLN A 398 -38.66 -0.14 -14.71
CA GLN A 398 -39.71 0.50 -15.54
C GLN A 398 -40.21 1.85 -15.00
N LYS A 399 -39.93 2.15 -13.73
CA LYS A 399 -40.36 3.36 -13.03
C LYS A 399 -39.27 3.80 -12.05
N ILE A 400 -39.22 5.10 -11.78
CA ILE A 400 -38.44 5.63 -10.67
C ILE A 400 -39.40 5.75 -9.47
N GLU A 401 -39.16 4.92 -8.45
CA GLU A 401 -39.94 4.82 -7.21
C GLU A 401 -38.98 4.49 -6.04
N GLY A 402 -39.44 4.44 -4.79
CA GLY A 402 -38.60 4.03 -3.64
C GLY A 402 -37.41 4.93 -3.26
N LEU A 403 -37.23 6.10 -3.89
CA LEU A 403 -36.11 7.02 -3.61
C LEU A 403 -36.45 8.13 -2.58
N GLY A 404 -37.68 8.16 -2.04
CA GLY A 404 -38.26 9.33 -1.37
C GLY A 404 -37.47 9.88 -0.18
N ASN A 405 -36.82 9.00 0.58
CA ASN A 405 -36.04 9.33 1.79
C ASN A 405 -34.56 9.63 1.51
N LEU A 406 -34.08 9.46 0.27
CA LEU A 406 -32.66 9.55 -0.09
C LEU A 406 -32.23 11.01 -0.29
N LEU A 407 -32.49 11.86 0.70
CA LEU A 407 -32.34 13.32 0.60
C LEU A 407 -30.89 13.79 0.41
N LYS A 408 -29.89 12.91 0.64
CA LYS A 408 -28.46 13.16 0.38
C LYS A 408 -27.98 12.66 -0.99
N LEU A 409 -28.84 12.01 -1.77
CA LEU A 409 -28.47 11.46 -3.08
C LEU A 409 -28.05 12.58 -4.03
N ASN A 410 -26.82 12.49 -4.53
CA ASN A 410 -26.18 13.51 -5.36
C ASN A 410 -26.01 13.02 -6.81
N THR A 411 -25.74 11.74 -7.01
CA THR A 411 -25.57 11.12 -8.33
C THR A 411 -26.42 9.87 -8.46
N LEU A 412 -27.26 9.83 -9.50
CA LEU A 412 -28.15 8.72 -9.83
C LEU A 412 -27.95 8.27 -11.29
N TYR A 413 -27.52 7.03 -11.48
CA TYR A 413 -27.40 6.41 -12.79
C TYR A 413 -28.50 5.37 -13.01
N LEU A 414 -29.25 5.49 -14.10
CA LEU A 414 -30.40 4.67 -14.48
C LEU A 414 -30.42 4.37 -15.99
N ASP A 415 -29.29 4.50 -16.68
CA ASP A 415 -29.17 4.27 -18.13
C ASP A 415 -29.51 2.85 -18.53
N ASN A 416 -29.85 2.60 -19.79
CA ASN A 416 -30.10 1.26 -20.34
C ASN A 416 -31.09 0.46 -19.45
N ASN A 417 -32.23 1.09 -19.18
CA ASN A 417 -33.35 0.53 -18.43
C ASN A 417 -34.65 0.66 -19.28
N SER A 418 -35.80 0.35 -18.71
CA SER A 418 -37.11 0.43 -19.37
C SER A 418 -38.00 1.54 -18.81
N ILE A 419 -37.41 2.62 -18.26
CA ILE A 419 -38.14 3.70 -17.59
C ILE A 419 -38.96 4.48 -18.62
N LYS A 420 -40.27 4.59 -18.39
CA LYS A 420 -41.22 5.23 -19.33
C LYS A 420 -41.56 6.68 -18.99
N LYS A 421 -41.27 7.13 -17.77
CA LYS A 421 -41.67 8.45 -17.26
C LYS A 421 -40.62 9.05 -16.33
N LEU A 422 -40.53 10.38 -16.38
CA LEU A 422 -39.70 11.19 -15.51
C LEU A 422 -40.53 11.67 -14.30
N GLU A 423 -40.70 10.77 -13.33
CA GLU A 423 -41.48 10.92 -12.10
C GLU A 423 -40.70 10.37 -10.88
N GLY A 424 -41.28 10.38 -9.67
CA GLY A 424 -40.67 9.81 -8.45
C GLY A 424 -39.48 10.55 -7.83
N ILE A 425 -38.73 11.32 -8.62
CA ILE A 425 -37.49 12.03 -8.22
C ILE A 425 -37.70 13.33 -7.42
N ASN A 426 -38.94 13.83 -7.30
CA ASN A 426 -39.27 15.20 -6.85
C ASN A 426 -38.66 15.65 -5.50
N ASN A 427 -38.28 14.73 -4.61
CA ASN A 427 -37.76 15.03 -3.27
C ASN A 427 -36.22 15.09 -3.22
N LEU A 428 -35.52 14.69 -4.29
CA LEU A 428 -34.07 14.53 -4.35
C LEU A 428 -33.33 15.87 -4.53
N LYS A 429 -33.58 16.84 -3.62
CA LYS A 429 -33.07 18.22 -3.74
C LYS A 429 -31.55 18.38 -3.83
N ASN A 430 -30.78 17.37 -3.42
CA ASN A 430 -29.32 17.37 -3.53
C ASN A 430 -28.77 16.68 -4.79
N LEU A 431 -29.64 16.17 -5.67
CA LEU A 431 -29.26 15.50 -6.91
C LEU A 431 -28.62 16.50 -7.88
N ASN A 432 -27.34 16.32 -8.16
CA ASN A 432 -26.57 17.09 -9.13
C ASN A 432 -26.49 16.41 -10.50
N GLN A 433 -26.49 15.07 -10.51
CA GLN A 433 -26.30 14.27 -11.72
C GLN A 433 -27.38 13.19 -11.85
N LEU A 434 -28.06 13.18 -12.99
CA LEU A 434 -29.09 12.19 -13.36
C LEU A 434 -28.82 11.64 -14.76
N TYR A 435 -28.43 10.38 -14.82
CA TYR A 435 -28.16 9.66 -16.07
C TYR A 435 -29.32 8.70 -16.38
N LEU A 436 -29.97 8.89 -17.53
CA LEU A 436 -31.17 8.17 -17.98
C LEU A 436 -31.06 7.79 -19.47
N VAL A 437 -29.84 7.67 -20.01
CA VAL A 437 -29.57 7.35 -21.41
C VAL A 437 -30.18 6.00 -21.78
N ASN A 438 -30.65 5.81 -23.02
CA ASN A 438 -31.25 4.56 -23.52
C ASN A 438 -32.37 4.02 -22.59
N ASN A 439 -33.40 4.83 -22.37
CA ASN A 439 -34.63 4.43 -21.67
C ASN A 439 -35.86 4.60 -22.60
N GLN A 440 -37.06 4.39 -22.08
CA GLN A 440 -38.32 4.44 -22.83
C GLN A 440 -39.10 5.75 -22.57
N ILE A 441 -38.43 6.83 -22.17
CA ILE A 441 -39.08 8.10 -21.82
C ILE A 441 -39.48 8.83 -23.11
N SER A 442 -40.78 8.88 -23.41
CA SER A 442 -41.30 9.62 -24.56
C SER A 442 -41.62 11.09 -24.26
N VAL A 443 -41.92 11.43 -23.00
CA VAL A 443 -42.31 12.80 -22.59
C VAL A 443 -41.35 13.37 -21.57
N TYR A 444 -40.74 14.53 -21.88
CA TYR A 444 -39.91 15.28 -20.94
C TYR A 444 -40.79 16.08 -19.97
N ASN A 445 -41.01 15.55 -18.76
CA ASN A 445 -41.79 16.23 -17.72
C ASN A 445 -40.94 17.26 -16.95
N ASN A 446 -40.95 18.52 -17.41
CA ASN A 446 -40.17 19.60 -16.80
C ASN A 446 -40.55 19.85 -15.31
N ARG A 447 -41.82 19.67 -14.91
CA ARG A 447 -42.30 19.95 -13.54
C ARG A 447 -41.63 19.11 -12.45
N SER A 448 -41.12 17.93 -12.80
CA SER A 448 -40.33 17.08 -11.88
C SER A 448 -38.87 17.54 -11.78
N ILE A 449 -38.31 18.05 -12.87
CA ILE A 449 -36.92 18.53 -12.96
C ILE A 449 -36.76 19.93 -12.35
N GLU A 450 -37.77 20.78 -12.42
CA GLU A 450 -37.76 22.13 -11.80
C GLU A 450 -37.66 22.08 -10.26
N LYS A 451 -38.02 20.95 -9.64
CA LYS A 451 -37.85 20.72 -8.18
C LYS A 451 -36.44 20.28 -7.78
N LEU A 452 -35.58 19.97 -8.75
CA LEU A 452 -34.21 19.53 -8.53
C LEU A 452 -33.27 20.73 -8.66
N GLU A 453 -33.34 21.60 -7.66
CA GLU A 453 -32.66 22.91 -7.60
C GLU A 453 -31.14 22.82 -7.88
N LYS A 454 -30.48 21.72 -7.48
CA LYS A 454 -29.05 21.47 -7.66
C LYS A 454 -28.67 20.64 -8.89
N LEU A 455 -29.65 20.23 -9.72
CA LEU A 455 -29.40 19.37 -10.88
C LEU A 455 -28.71 20.15 -11.99
N TYR A 456 -27.46 19.77 -12.25
CA TYR A 456 -26.60 20.35 -13.27
C TYR A 456 -26.56 19.45 -14.50
N TYR A 457 -26.32 18.14 -14.30
CA TYR A 457 -26.16 17.17 -15.37
C TYR A 457 -27.41 16.29 -15.52
N LEU A 458 -28.04 16.33 -16.69
CA LEU A 458 -29.18 15.49 -17.03
C LEU A 458 -28.99 14.87 -18.43
N PHE A 459 -28.85 13.55 -18.51
CA PHE A 459 -28.62 12.84 -19.76
C PHE A 459 -29.82 11.98 -20.16
N LEU A 460 -30.51 12.38 -21.25
CA LEU A 460 -31.69 11.69 -21.79
C LEU A 460 -31.50 11.14 -23.22
N ASN A 461 -30.25 11.10 -23.71
CA ASN A 461 -29.93 10.60 -25.06
C ASN A 461 -30.45 9.16 -25.27
N GLY A 462 -30.79 8.80 -26.50
CA GLY A 462 -31.30 7.46 -26.83
C GLY A 462 -32.70 7.11 -26.27
N ASN A 463 -33.43 8.09 -25.71
CA ASN A 463 -34.85 7.94 -25.36
C ASN A 463 -35.74 8.31 -26.56
N PRO A 464 -36.93 7.70 -26.71
CA PRO A 464 -37.89 7.98 -27.80
C PRO A 464 -38.71 9.25 -27.53
N LEU A 465 -38.04 10.36 -27.21
CA LEU A 465 -38.66 11.65 -26.87
C LEU A 465 -39.42 12.24 -28.07
N THR A 466 -40.62 12.78 -27.83
CA THR A 466 -41.36 13.52 -28.87
C THR A 466 -40.59 14.79 -29.30
N PRO A 467 -40.84 15.36 -30.50
CA PRO A 467 -40.15 16.56 -30.96
C PRO A 467 -40.26 17.75 -29.98
N GLU A 468 -41.42 17.93 -29.36
CA GLU A 468 -41.70 18.99 -28.38
C GLU A 468 -40.93 18.73 -27.07
N SER A 469 -40.85 17.46 -26.66
CA SER A 469 -40.06 17.01 -25.51
C SER A 469 -38.57 17.21 -25.73
N TRP A 470 -38.07 16.96 -26.95
CA TRP A 470 -36.67 17.16 -27.33
C TRP A 470 -36.30 18.65 -27.36
N ILE A 471 -37.17 19.51 -27.90
CA ILE A 471 -37.01 20.98 -27.84
C ILE A 471 -36.99 21.46 -26.38
N SER A 472 -37.86 20.91 -25.53
CA SER A 472 -37.97 21.29 -24.11
C SER A 472 -36.73 20.87 -23.32
N TYR A 473 -36.22 19.65 -23.53
CA TYR A 473 -34.97 19.16 -22.94
C TYR A 473 -33.76 19.99 -23.40
N LYS A 474 -33.64 20.29 -24.70
CA LYS A 474 -32.57 21.17 -25.21
C LYS A 474 -32.57 22.56 -24.56
N LYS A 475 -33.75 23.17 -24.35
CA LYS A 475 -33.88 24.46 -23.65
C LYS A 475 -33.48 24.43 -22.17
N LYS A 476 -33.45 23.26 -21.52
CA LYS A 476 -32.88 23.07 -20.18
C LYS A 476 -31.37 22.86 -20.26
N MET A 477 -30.87 22.05 -21.21
CA MET A 477 -29.44 21.84 -21.45
C MET A 477 -28.70 23.15 -21.70
N THR A 478 -29.25 24.07 -22.52
CA THR A 478 -28.63 25.39 -22.81
C THR A 478 -28.65 26.38 -21.63
N LYS A 479 -29.06 25.97 -20.43
CA LYS A 479 -29.05 26.82 -19.22
C LYS A 479 -27.99 26.42 -18.18
N TYR A 480 -27.25 25.33 -18.41
CA TYR A 480 -26.20 24.83 -17.52
C TYR A 480 -24.97 24.49 -18.41
N PRO A 481 -23.83 25.16 -18.23
CA PRO A 481 -22.71 25.10 -19.18
C PRO A 481 -21.88 23.81 -19.12
#